data_AF-A0A8D8I7G6-F1
#
_entry.id   AF-A0A8D8I7G6-F1
#
_cell.length_a   1.000
_cell.length_b   1.000
_cell.length_c   1.000
_cell.angle_alpha   90.00
_cell.angle_beta   90.00
_cell.angle_gamma   90.00
#
_symmetry.space_group_name_H-M   'P 1'
#
loop_
_entity.id
_entity.type
_entity.pdbx_description
1 polymer ?
#
loop_
_entity_poly.entity_id
_entity_poly.type
_entity_poly.pdbx_seq_one_letter_code
_entity_poly.pdbx_strand_id
1 'polypeptide(L)'
;MASLRDLFKFERGLFDSLANLEDFVENFDAKRDAARVESRLERLETVFKDFMENRARLESKHEQDLSSASEPKDPEAKEKKQQARETNKVTRLDFENRYLDLKDFLVSKRVKPTAEASSLAPPPANPCPLDFNSLVSKSHPLTVI
;
A
#
# COMPACT_ATOMS: atom_id res chain seq x y z
N MET A 1 24.24 19.16 -9.42
CA MET A 1 24.15 17.68 -9.44
C MET A 1 24.43 17.15 -8.04
N ALA A 2 23.67 16.18 -7.54
CA ALA A 2 23.95 15.54 -6.23
C ALA A 2 25.29 14.80 -6.24
N SER A 3 26.05 14.77 -5.14
CA SER A 3 27.32 14.02 -5.07
C SER A 3 27.09 12.52 -4.85
N LEU A 4 28.09 11.67 -5.13
CA LEU A 4 28.00 10.23 -4.79
C LEU A 4 27.70 10.02 -3.30
N ARG A 5 28.34 10.83 -2.44
CA ARG A 5 28.11 10.79 -1.00
C ARG A 5 26.66 11.11 -0.64
N ASP A 6 26.03 12.06 -1.34
CA ASP A 6 24.62 12.41 -1.10
C ASP A 6 23.69 11.28 -1.54
N LEU A 7 23.98 10.62 -2.66
CA LEU A 7 23.22 9.48 -3.15
C LEU A 7 23.28 8.28 -2.19
N PHE A 8 24.45 7.99 -1.58
CA PHE A 8 24.58 6.95 -0.55
C PHE A 8 23.88 7.32 0.76
N LYS A 9 23.94 8.58 1.17
CA LYS A 9 23.18 9.06 2.35
C LYS A 9 21.68 8.95 2.13
N PHE A 10 21.22 9.30 0.94
CA PHE A 10 19.83 9.17 0.56
C PHE A 10 19.39 7.70 0.55
N GLU A 11 20.19 6.81 -0.06
CA GLU A 11 19.95 5.36 -0.03
C GLU A 11 19.79 4.84 1.40
N ARG A 12 20.68 5.24 2.31
CA ARG A 12 20.56 4.87 3.73
C ARG A 12 19.24 5.36 4.34
N GLY A 13 18.82 6.59 4.07
CA GLY A 13 17.54 7.11 4.55
C GLY A 13 16.31 6.37 3.99
N LEU A 14 16.44 5.78 2.79
CA LEU A 14 15.40 4.91 2.23
C LEU A 14 15.35 3.57 2.96
N PHE A 15 16.50 2.97 3.30
CA PHE A 15 16.55 1.79 4.16
C PHE A 15 15.98 2.06 5.54
N ASP A 16 16.31 3.20 6.16
CA ASP A 16 15.71 3.60 7.44
C ASP A 16 14.19 3.77 7.30
N SER A 17 13.71 4.31 6.17
CA SER A 17 12.27 4.42 5.90
C SER A 17 11.60 3.06 5.71
N LEU A 18 12.29 2.09 5.09
CA LEU A 18 11.80 0.73 4.92
C LEU A 18 11.74 0.00 6.27
N ALA A 19 12.77 0.12 7.11
CA ALA A 19 12.80 -0.43 8.46
C ALA A 19 11.64 0.09 9.33
N ASN A 20 11.31 1.39 9.22
CA ASN A 20 10.13 1.94 9.90
C ASN A 20 8.79 1.33 9.42
N LEU A 21 8.74 0.84 8.17
CA LEU A 21 7.57 0.12 7.65
C LEU A 21 7.59 -1.35 8.10
N GLU A 22 8.76 -1.98 8.21
CA GLU A 22 8.96 -3.30 8.82
C GLU A 22 8.46 -3.29 10.27
N ASP A 23 8.90 -2.32 11.08
CA ASP A 23 8.44 -2.16 12.47
C ASP A 23 6.92 -2.02 12.57
N PHE A 24 6.30 -1.32 11.62
CA PHE A 24 4.84 -1.20 11.57
C PHE A 24 4.16 -2.54 11.29
N VAL A 25 4.71 -3.32 10.35
CA VAL A 25 4.18 -4.64 9.98
C VAL A 25 4.34 -5.64 11.12
N GLU A 26 5.50 -5.65 11.79
CA GLU A 26 5.76 -6.53 12.94
C GLU A 26 4.82 -6.25 14.12
N ASN A 27 4.49 -4.97 14.34
CA ASN A 27 3.62 -4.53 15.44
C ASN A 27 2.17 -4.26 14.99
N PHE A 28 1.77 -4.82 13.85
CA PHE A 28 0.48 -4.54 13.24
C PHE A 28 -0.68 -5.10 14.09
N ASP A 29 -1.63 -4.24 14.43
CA ASP A 29 -2.91 -4.64 15.03
C ASP A 29 -4.06 -4.26 14.10
N ALA A 30 -4.86 -5.26 13.68
CA ALA A 30 -5.93 -5.04 12.70
C ALA A 30 -7.02 -4.06 13.18
N LYS A 31 -7.31 -4.00 14.48
CA LYS A 31 -8.36 -3.12 15.02
C LYS A 31 -7.88 -1.67 15.04
N ARG A 32 -6.60 -1.45 15.36
CA ARG A 32 -6.00 -0.12 15.46
C ARG A 32 -5.52 0.43 14.12
N ASP A 33 -4.91 -0.43 13.30
CA ASP A 33 -4.05 -0.01 12.19
C ASP A 33 -4.64 -0.27 10.80
N ALA A 34 -5.80 -0.92 10.67
CA ALA A 34 -6.44 -1.18 9.36
C ALA A 34 -6.62 0.09 8.52
N ALA A 35 -7.04 1.20 9.15
CA ALA A 35 -7.21 2.48 8.46
C ALA A 35 -5.89 3.10 7.97
N ARG A 36 -4.74 2.65 8.50
CA ARG A 36 -3.41 3.16 8.14
C ARG A 36 -2.78 2.35 7.01
N VAL A 37 -3.26 1.14 6.73
CA VAL A 37 -2.69 0.23 5.72
C VAL A 37 -2.53 0.90 4.37
N GLU A 38 -3.54 1.65 3.91
CA GLU A 38 -3.48 2.33 2.61
C GLU A 38 -2.34 3.36 2.55
N SER A 39 -2.24 4.25 3.55
CA SER A 39 -1.16 5.23 3.61
C SER A 39 0.24 4.59 3.76
N ARG A 40 0.32 3.43 4.41
CA ARG A 40 1.57 2.66 4.52
C ARG A 40 1.96 2.02 3.19
N LEU A 41 0.98 1.55 2.42
CA LEU A 41 1.19 1.04 1.08
C LEU A 41 1.69 2.14 0.14
N GLU A 42 1.03 3.31 0.13
CA GLU A 42 1.47 4.47 -0.68
C GLU A 42 2.89 4.91 -0.30
N ARG A 43 3.20 4.92 1.00
CA ARG A 43 4.55 5.23 1.48
C ARG A 43 5.55 4.19 0.98
N LEU A 44 5.23 2.90 1.08
CA LEU A 44 6.10 1.82 0.61
C LEU A 44 6.39 1.95 -0.89
N GLU A 45 5.37 2.24 -1.70
CA GLU A 45 5.52 2.45 -3.15
C GLU A 45 6.40 3.66 -3.47
N THR A 46 6.24 4.75 -2.72
CA THR A 46 7.09 5.95 -2.87
C THR A 46 8.54 5.64 -2.55
N VAL A 47 8.81 4.98 -1.40
CA VAL A 47 10.18 4.64 -0.99
C VAL A 47 10.83 3.71 -2.01
N PHE A 48 10.10 2.73 -2.55
CA PHE A 48 10.61 1.83 -3.58
C PHE A 48 10.95 2.56 -4.88
N LYS A 49 10.06 3.45 -5.34
CA LYS A 49 10.32 4.28 -6.52
C LYS A 49 11.57 5.14 -6.33
N ASP A 50 11.67 5.84 -5.20
CA ASP A 50 12.81 6.70 -4.89
C ASP A 50 14.12 5.91 -4.81
N PHE A 51 14.06 4.68 -4.28
CA PHE A 51 15.19 3.75 -4.28
C PHE A 51 15.64 3.42 -5.70
N MET A 52 14.73 2.98 -6.57
CA MET A 52 15.06 2.64 -7.95
C MET A 52 15.63 3.82 -8.73
N GLU A 53 15.07 5.03 -8.55
CA GLU A 53 15.60 6.24 -9.15
C GLU A 53 17.01 6.58 -8.62
N ASN A 54 17.24 6.44 -7.32
CA ASN A 54 18.55 6.68 -6.73
C ASN A 54 19.60 5.66 -7.21
N ARG A 55 19.21 4.39 -7.34
CA ARG A 55 20.07 3.32 -7.88
C ARG A 55 20.47 3.61 -9.32
N ALA A 56 19.54 4.03 -10.16
CA ALA A 56 19.83 4.45 -11.53
C ALA A 56 20.85 5.61 -11.57
N ARG A 57 20.70 6.60 -10.67
CA ARG A 57 21.66 7.72 -10.56
C ARG A 57 23.05 7.28 -10.08
N LEU A 58 23.13 6.35 -9.13
CA LEU A 58 24.39 5.78 -8.66
C LEU A 58 25.10 5.02 -9.78
N GLU A 59 24.36 4.22 -10.54
CA GLU A 59 24.90 3.45 -11.67
C GLU A 59 25.41 4.38 -12.78
N SER A 60 24.61 5.38 -13.19
CA SER A 60 25.06 6.37 -14.19
C SER A 60 26.30 7.14 -13.74
N LYS A 61 26.42 7.49 -12.45
CA LYS A 61 27.63 8.14 -11.93
C LYS A 61 28.84 7.22 -11.93
N HIS A 62 28.66 5.97 -11.52
CA HIS A 62 29.73 4.97 -11.61
C HIS A 62 30.19 4.80 -13.07
N GLU A 63 29.28 4.72 -14.04
CA GLU A 63 29.65 4.64 -15.46
C GLU A 63 30.36 5.89 -15.97
N GLN A 64 29.95 7.09 -15.52
CA GLN A 64 30.63 8.34 -15.85
C GLN A 64 32.07 8.38 -15.30
N ASP A 65 32.26 7.99 -14.05
CA ASP A 65 33.60 7.91 -13.44
C ASP A 65 34.48 6.87 -14.17
N LEU A 66 33.89 5.78 -14.64
CA LEU A 66 34.58 4.71 -15.38
C LEU A 66 34.89 5.05 -16.83
N SER A 67 34.06 5.83 -17.51
CA SER A 67 34.34 6.32 -18.87
C SER A 67 35.42 7.42 -18.88
N SER A 68 35.53 8.15 -17.77
CA SER A 68 36.56 9.18 -17.56
C SER A 68 37.91 8.60 -17.16
N ALA A 69 37.94 7.37 -16.64
CA ALA A 69 39.16 6.65 -16.25
C ALA A 69 39.53 5.61 -17.32
N SER A 70 40.67 5.78 -17.99
CA SER A 70 41.28 4.70 -18.79
C SER A 70 41.27 3.39 -17.99
N GLU A 71 40.88 2.27 -18.60
CA GLU A 71 40.73 0.97 -17.92
C GLU A 71 41.83 0.77 -16.88
N PRO A 72 41.50 0.48 -15.61
CA PRO A 72 42.53 0.32 -14.60
C PRO A 72 43.44 -0.83 -15.01
N LYS A 73 44.69 -0.52 -15.35
CA LYS A 73 45.72 -1.53 -15.63
C LYS A 73 46.12 -2.28 -14.36
N ASP A 74 45.80 -1.70 -13.20
CA ASP A 74 46.04 -2.26 -11.88
C ASP A 74 44.99 -3.32 -11.50
N PRO A 75 45.40 -4.56 -11.17
CA PRO A 75 44.49 -5.61 -10.73
C PRO A 75 43.68 -5.23 -9.48
N GLU A 76 44.24 -4.44 -8.56
CA GLU A 76 43.55 -4.03 -7.32
C GLU A 76 42.36 -3.10 -7.61
N ALA A 77 42.52 -2.22 -8.61
CA ALA A 77 41.43 -1.34 -9.05
C ALA A 77 40.32 -2.09 -9.81
N LYS A 78 40.67 -3.17 -10.53
CA LYS A 78 39.68 -4.06 -11.15
C LYS A 78 38.87 -4.82 -10.09
N GLU A 79 39.53 -5.31 -9.05
CA GLU A 79 38.89 -6.03 -7.95
C GLU A 79 37.93 -5.11 -7.17
N LYS A 80 38.36 -3.91 -6.78
CA LYS A 80 37.49 -2.92 -6.11
C LYS A 80 36.27 -2.56 -6.96
N LYS A 81 36.42 -2.44 -8.28
CA LYS A 81 35.33 -2.18 -9.21
C LYS A 81 34.33 -3.35 -9.27
N GLN A 82 34.84 -4.58 -9.31
CA GLN A 82 34.01 -5.77 -9.30
C GLN A 82 33.25 -5.92 -7.97
N GLN A 83 33.93 -5.72 -6.85
CA GLN A 83 33.33 -5.73 -5.51
C GLN A 83 32.25 -4.67 -5.35
N ALA A 84 32.46 -3.47 -5.88
CA ALA A 84 31.44 -2.41 -5.88
C ALA A 84 30.19 -2.81 -6.68
N ARG A 85 30.36 -3.49 -7.82
CA ARG A 85 29.23 -4.01 -8.63
C ARG A 85 28.46 -5.11 -7.90
N GLU A 86 29.16 -6.03 -7.26
CA GLU A 86 28.54 -7.11 -6.50
C GLU A 86 27.79 -6.58 -5.28
N THR A 87 28.42 -5.69 -4.51
CA THR A 87 27.78 -5.02 -3.37
C THR A 87 26.52 -4.29 -3.83
N ASN A 88 26.61 -3.55 -4.94
CA ASN A 88 25.47 -2.86 -5.53
C ASN A 88 24.32 -3.80 -5.92
N LYS A 89 24.63 -4.98 -6.46
CA LYS A 89 23.62 -6.00 -6.78
C LYS A 89 22.98 -6.56 -5.52
N VAL A 90 23.77 -6.85 -4.50
CA VAL A 90 23.28 -7.37 -3.21
C VAL A 90 22.35 -6.35 -2.54
N THR A 91 22.76 -5.08 -2.43
CA THR A 91 21.94 -4.02 -1.84
C THR A 91 20.61 -3.85 -2.56
N ARG A 92 20.62 -3.92 -3.90
CA ARG A 92 19.39 -3.84 -4.70
C ARG A 92 18.45 -5.00 -4.41
N LEU A 93 18.95 -6.23 -4.45
CA LEU A 93 18.13 -7.42 -4.21
C LEU A 93 17.59 -7.46 -2.78
N ASP A 94 18.39 -7.06 -1.78
CA ASP A 94 17.95 -6.97 -0.39
C ASP A 94 16.77 -5.99 -0.25
N PHE A 95 16.86 -4.81 -0.85
CA PHE A 95 15.79 -3.83 -0.83
C PHE A 95 14.52 -4.33 -1.56
N GLU A 96 14.69 -4.93 -2.75
CA GLU A 96 13.57 -5.47 -3.54
C GLU A 96 12.83 -6.58 -2.78
N ASN A 97 13.54 -7.49 -2.14
CA ASN A 97 12.93 -8.58 -1.37
C ASN A 97 12.10 -8.05 -0.20
N ARG A 98 12.67 -7.16 0.62
CA ARG A 98 11.96 -6.53 1.74
C ARG A 98 10.73 -5.74 1.27
N TYR A 99 10.85 -5.03 0.15
CA TYR A 99 9.72 -4.34 -0.46
C TYR A 99 8.58 -5.31 -0.81
N LEU A 100 8.90 -6.44 -1.45
CA LEU A 100 7.90 -7.44 -1.83
C LEU A 100 7.20 -8.02 -0.61
N ASP A 101 7.96 -8.39 0.44
CA ASP A 101 7.40 -8.95 1.67
C ASP A 101 6.42 -7.97 2.35
N LEU A 102 6.84 -6.71 2.48
CA LEU A 102 5.99 -5.66 3.07
C LEU A 102 4.76 -5.38 2.22
N LYS A 103 4.92 -5.36 0.89
CA LYS A 103 3.83 -5.09 -0.03
C LYS A 103 2.79 -6.20 0.04
N ASP A 104 3.22 -7.45 -0.01
CA ASP A 104 2.34 -8.61 0.07
C ASP A 104 1.56 -8.61 1.39
N PHE A 105 2.24 -8.30 2.51
CA PHE A 105 1.57 -8.13 3.79
C PHE A 105 0.52 -7.02 3.74
N LEU A 106 0.89 -5.80 3.35
CA LEU A 106 -0.01 -4.65 3.37
C LEU A 106 -1.20 -4.84 2.41
N VAL A 107 -0.98 -5.41 1.23
CA VAL A 107 -2.05 -5.77 0.28
C VAL A 107 -2.98 -6.80 0.90
N SER A 108 -2.46 -7.81 1.61
CA SER A 108 -3.29 -8.81 2.29
C SER A 108 -4.16 -8.23 3.42
N LYS A 109 -3.70 -7.15 4.07
CA LYS A 109 -4.42 -6.45 5.15
C LYS A 109 -5.30 -5.31 4.66
N ARG A 110 -5.20 -4.97 3.37
CA ARG A 110 -6.09 -4.00 2.74
C ARG A 110 -7.50 -4.55 2.79
N VAL A 111 -8.33 -3.94 3.64
CA VAL A 111 -9.75 -4.30 3.74
C VAL A 111 -10.37 -4.03 2.38
N LYS A 112 -10.69 -5.08 1.63
CA LYS A 112 -11.65 -4.97 0.54
C LYS A 112 -12.95 -4.52 1.21
N PRO A 113 -13.57 -3.40 0.79
CA PRO A 113 -14.97 -3.20 1.12
C PRO A 113 -15.73 -4.34 0.44
N THR A 114 -15.95 -5.42 1.19
CA THR A 114 -16.86 -6.48 0.79
C THR A 114 -18.20 -5.80 0.67
N ALA A 115 -18.68 -5.69 -0.57
CA ALA A 115 -20.02 -5.27 -0.93
C ALA A 115 -21.06 -6.32 -0.50
N GLU A 116 -20.98 -6.81 0.74
CA GLU A 116 -21.97 -7.69 1.38
C GLU A 116 -22.60 -6.95 2.55
N ALA A 117 -23.19 -5.80 2.25
CA ALA A 117 -24.17 -5.14 3.09
C ALA A 117 -25.22 -4.46 2.22
N SER A 118 -25.77 -5.18 1.23
CA SER A 118 -26.99 -4.76 0.54
C SER A 118 -27.72 -5.95 -0.07
N SER A 119 -28.15 -6.88 0.78
CA SER A 119 -29.22 -7.82 0.49
C SER A 119 -29.88 -8.25 1.82
N LEU A 120 -30.22 -7.27 2.65
CA LEU A 120 -31.27 -7.48 3.65
C LEU A 120 -32.52 -6.85 3.06
N ALA A 121 -33.24 -7.63 2.25
CA ALA A 121 -34.58 -7.27 1.87
C ALA A 121 -35.39 -7.04 3.16
N PRO A 122 -36.17 -5.95 3.27
CA PRO A 122 -37.05 -5.78 4.42
C PRO A 122 -38.04 -6.96 4.46
N PRO A 123 -38.38 -7.50 5.65
CA PRO A 123 -39.34 -8.58 5.73
C PRO A 123 -40.67 -8.12 5.12
N PRO A 124 -41.38 -8.99 4.36
CA PRO A 124 -42.69 -8.64 3.85
C PRO A 124 -43.61 -8.30 5.02
N ALA A 125 -44.20 -7.11 4.96
CA ALA A 125 -45.26 -6.72 5.86
C ALA A 125 -46.37 -7.78 5.78
N ASN A 126 -46.65 -8.45 6.90
CA ASN A 126 -47.84 -9.27 7.04
C ASN A 126 -49.07 -8.44 6.69
N PRO A 127 -49.93 -8.87 5.75
CA PRO A 127 -51.24 -8.27 5.61
C PRO A 127 -52.10 -8.69 6.81
N CYS A 128 -52.54 -7.72 7.61
CA CYS A 128 -53.62 -7.92 8.57
C CYS A 128 -54.84 -8.50 7.86
N PRO A 129 -55.46 -9.59 8.36
CA PRO A 129 -56.83 -9.91 8.02
C PRO A 129 -57.73 -9.16 9.01
N LEU A 130 -58.40 -8.10 8.56
CA LEU A 130 -59.61 -7.63 9.22
C LEU A 130 -60.79 -7.99 8.33
N ASP A 131 -61.46 -9.04 8.75
CA ASP A 131 -62.68 -9.55 8.20
C ASP A 131 -63.79 -8.49 8.14
N PHE A 132 -64.53 -8.60 7.05
CA PHE A 132 -65.83 -8.01 6.77
C PHE A 132 -66.78 -8.13 7.97
N ASN A 133 -67.29 -7.00 8.47
CA ASN A 133 -68.71 -6.79 8.78
C ASN A 133 -68.95 -5.41 9.42
N SER A 134 -69.32 -4.42 8.62
CA SER A 134 -70.21 -3.35 9.09
C SER A 134 -70.84 -2.66 7.88
N LEU A 135 -71.93 -3.26 7.40
CA LEU A 135 -72.82 -2.66 6.41
C LEU A 135 -74.24 -2.77 6.96
N VAL A 136 -74.58 -1.88 7.88
CA VAL A 136 -75.98 -1.59 8.20
C VAL A 136 -76.17 -0.08 8.28
N SER A 137 -76.78 0.41 7.20
CA SER A 137 -77.50 1.68 7.10
C SER A 137 -78.24 2.05 8.38
N LYS A 138 -78.04 3.29 8.84
CA LYS A 138 -79.09 4.01 9.57
C LYS A 138 -79.46 5.26 8.80
N SER A 139 -80.45 5.05 7.93
CA SER A 139 -81.36 6.04 7.40
C SER A 139 -82.03 6.81 8.54
N HIS A 140 -82.05 8.13 8.40
CA HIS A 140 -82.92 9.01 9.17
C HIS A 140 -84.39 8.73 8.85
N PRO A 141 -85.31 9.00 9.80
CA PRO A 141 -86.59 9.56 9.41
C PRO A 141 -86.85 10.91 10.10
N LEU A 142 -87.11 11.91 9.27
CA LEU A 142 -87.93 13.08 9.62
C LEU A 142 -89.37 12.61 9.77
N THR A 143 -90.05 12.96 10.87
CA THR A 143 -91.51 13.06 10.87
C THR A 143 -91.94 14.19 11.79
N VAL A 144 -92.64 15.13 11.16
CA VAL A 144 -93.48 16.21 11.65
C VAL A 144 -94.73 15.62 12.31
N ILE A 145 -95.08 16.04 13.53
CA ILE A 145 -96.37 16.66 13.93
C ILE A 145 -96.10 17.51 15.17
#